data_AF-A0A953Q4D9-F1
#
_entry.id   AF-A0A953Q4D9-F1
#
_cell.length_a   1.000
_cell.length_b   1.000
_cell.length_c   1.000
_cell.angle_alpha   90.00
_cell.angle_beta   90.00
_cell.angle_gamma   90.00
#
_symmetry.space_group_name_H-M   'P 1'
#
loop_
_entity.id
_entity.type
_entity.pdbx_description
1 polymer ?
#
loop_
_entity_poly.entity_id
_entity_poly.type
_entity_poly.pdbx_seq_one_letter_code
_entity_poly.pdbx_strand_id
1 'polypeptide(L)'
;MERRRRNLESPSNEQTPPALISHAQDGQPFEVVNPKHKKWSADEATRIYTSACELVARTVRPEKPPRLRPRFRLVLGADNDEFVNLSPDMEVHLKSWNAVKFAEAVALVASREVLKPDDLQRIVQQSVSLANATISVNQLKQNR
;
A
#
# COMPACT_ATOMS: atom_id res chain seq x y z
N MET A 1 -0.17 -67.49 7.48
CA MET A 1 -1.61 -67.15 7.60
C MET A 1 -1.85 -66.46 8.94
N GLU A 2 -2.28 -65.20 8.85
CA GLU A 2 -3.27 -64.54 9.71
C GLU A 2 -3.07 -64.22 11.21
N ARG A 3 -3.20 -62.89 11.46
CA ARG A 3 -3.73 -62.16 12.64
C ARG A 3 -2.79 -62.09 13.86
N ARG A 4 -2.48 -60.92 14.45
CA ARG A 4 -3.42 -59.92 14.99
C ARG A 4 -2.77 -58.54 15.17
N ARG A 5 -3.58 -57.50 14.91
CA ARG A 5 -3.38 -56.09 15.27
C ARG A 5 -3.35 -55.89 16.80
N ARG A 6 -2.56 -54.93 17.30
CA ARG A 6 -3.01 -53.88 18.25
C ARG A 6 -2.01 -52.72 18.34
N ASN A 7 -2.58 -51.51 18.34
CA ASN A 7 -1.99 -50.17 18.35
C ASN A 7 -1.24 -49.79 19.64
N LEU A 8 -0.35 -48.79 19.54
CA LEU A 8 -0.10 -47.62 20.41
C LEU A 8 1.27 -47.03 19.98
N GLU A 9 1.56 -45.74 19.79
CA GLU A 9 0.86 -44.47 19.89
C GLU A 9 1.77 -43.41 19.21
N SER A 10 1.13 -42.49 18.47
CA SER A 10 1.52 -41.14 17.98
C SER A 10 2.99 -40.64 17.89
N PRO A 11 3.42 -40.07 16.74
CA PRO A 11 4.57 -39.17 16.68
C PRO A 11 4.22 -37.76 17.17
N SER A 12 5.00 -37.25 18.12
CA SER A 12 4.95 -35.89 18.65
C SER A 12 5.37 -34.86 17.60
N ASN A 13 4.37 -34.21 17.02
CA ASN A 13 4.23 -32.77 16.80
C ASN A 13 5.55 -31.95 16.77
N GLU A 14 6.21 -31.92 15.60
CA GLU A 14 7.23 -30.92 15.31
C GLU A 14 6.52 -29.65 14.80
N GLN A 15 6.33 -28.71 15.74
CA GLN A 15 5.68 -27.43 15.54
C GLN A 15 6.55 -26.57 14.58
N THR A 16 6.26 -26.65 13.29
CA THR A 16 6.81 -25.74 12.29
C THR A 16 6.17 -24.35 12.50
N PRO A 17 6.92 -23.23 12.50
CA PRO A 17 6.32 -21.90 12.59
C PRO A 17 5.34 -21.69 11.43
N PRO A 18 4.23 -20.94 11.62
CA PRO A 18 3.29 -20.70 10.53
C PRO A 18 4.02 -19.94 9.44
N ALA A 19 4.32 -20.63 8.34
CA ALA A 19 4.72 -19.99 7.10
C ALA A 19 3.61 -18.97 6.78
N LEU A 20 3.98 -17.70 6.71
CA LEU A 20 3.13 -16.64 6.19
C LEU A 20 2.73 -17.09 4.78
N ILE A 21 1.51 -17.58 4.62
CA ILE A 21 1.05 -18.08 3.33
C ILE A 21 0.74 -16.87 2.45
N SER A 22 1.79 -16.34 1.82
CA SER A 22 1.68 -15.37 0.75
C SER A 22 1.03 -16.06 -0.44
N HIS A 23 -0.24 -15.79 -0.65
CA HIS A 23 -0.90 -16.18 -1.88
C HIS A 23 -0.85 -14.94 -2.77
N ALA A 24 0.04 -14.94 -3.77
CA ALA A 24 -0.26 -14.18 -4.98
C ALA A 24 -1.55 -14.80 -5.53
N GLN A 25 -2.70 -14.21 -5.23
CA GLN A 25 -3.96 -14.62 -5.82
C GLN A 25 -3.84 -14.32 -7.32
N ASP A 26 -3.82 -15.37 -8.12
CA ASP A 26 -3.62 -15.33 -9.57
C ASP A 26 -4.54 -14.25 -10.18
N GLY A 27 -3.95 -13.17 -10.70
CA GLY A 27 -4.67 -12.06 -11.34
C GLY A 27 -4.78 -10.73 -10.58
N GLN A 28 -4.28 -10.61 -9.34
CA GLN A 28 -4.27 -9.32 -8.64
C GLN A 28 -2.98 -8.51 -8.90
N PRO A 29 -3.07 -7.17 -9.03
CA PRO A 29 -1.90 -6.32 -9.28
C PRO A 29 -1.04 -6.05 -8.03
N PHE A 30 -1.37 -6.65 -6.89
CA PHE A 30 -0.69 -6.50 -5.59
C PHE A 30 -0.64 -7.85 -4.86
N GLU A 31 0.30 -8.00 -3.93
CA GLU A 31 0.42 -9.21 -3.09
C GLU A 31 -0.56 -9.17 -1.93
N VAL A 32 -1.01 -10.34 -1.45
CA VAL A 32 -1.94 -10.42 -0.31
C VAL A 32 -1.47 -11.47 0.68
N VAL A 33 -1.45 -11.07 1.96
CA VAL A 33 -1.16 -11.93 3.10
C VAL A 33 -2.32 -11.83 4.07
N ASN A 34 -3.08 -12.92 4.24
CA ASN A 34 -4.29 -12.92 5.07
C ASN A 34 -4.24 -14.06 6.12
N PRO A 35 -3.33 -13.98 7.10
CA PRO A 35 -3.09 -15.05 8.06
C PRO A 35 -4.29 -15.26 9.00
N LYS A 36 -5.08 -14.21 9.26
CA LYS A 36 -6.29 -14.30 10.10
C LYS A 36 -7.56 -14.60 9.29
N HIS A 37 -7.43 -15.02 8.02
CA HIS A 37 -8.53 -15.38 7.11
C HIS A 37 -9.70 -14.39 7.13
N LYS A 38 -9.39 -13.08 7.17
CA LYS A 38 -10.40 -12.03 7.16
C LYS A 38 -11.19 -12.06 5.86
N LYS A 39 -12.50 -11.81 5.97
CA LYS A 39 -13.37 -11.64 4.81
C LYS A 39 -12.98 -10.35 4.08
N TRP A 40 -12.81 -10.47 2.77
CA TRP A 40 -12.51 -9.36 1.88
C TRP A 40 -12.91 -9.76 0.46
N SER A 41 -13.12 -8.78 -0.42
CA SER A 41 -13.47 -9.03 -1.82
C SER A 41 -12.29 -8.69 -2.72
N ALA A 42 -11.73 -9.72 -3.36
CA ALA A 42 -10.63 -9.57 -4.30
C ALA A 42 -11.01 -8.71 -5.52
N ASP A 43 -12.24 -8.86 -6.02
CA ASP A 43 -12.79 -8.07 -7.13
C ASP A 43 -12.97 -6.60 -6.73
N GLU A 44 -13.53 -6.34 -5.53
CA GLU A 44 -13.67 -4.98 -5.00
C GLU A 44 -12.30 -4.31 -4.85
N ALA A 45 -11.32 -5.01 -4.28
CA ALA A 45 -9.96 -4.52 -4.12
C ALA A 45 -9.30 -4.18 -5.46
N THR A 46 -9.46 -5.03 -6.48
CA THR A 46 -8.92 -4.77 -7.83
C THR A 46 -9.57 -3.55 -8.49
N ARG A 47 -10.89 -3.37 -8.33
CA ARG A 47 -11.60 -2.18 -8.83
C ARG A 47 -11.10 -0.92 -8.14
N ILE A 48 -11.04 -0.93 -6.81
CA ILE A 48 -10.51 0.21 -6.03
C ILE A 48 -9.08 0.52 -6.43
N TYR A 49 -8.23 -0.50 -6.58
CA TYR A 49 -6.85 -0.33 -7.01
C TYR A 49 -6.76 0.43 -8.34
N THR A 50 -7.51 -0.05 -9.33
CA THR A 50 -7.49 0.51 -10.69
C THR A 50 -8.03 1.94 -10.69
N SER A 51 -9.18 2.17 -10.05
CA SER A 51 -9.80 3.50 -9.97
C SER A 51 -8.92 4.50 -9.22
N ALA A 52 -8.30 4.11 -8.10
CA ALA A 52 -7.40 4.98 -7.35
C ALA A 52 -6.16 5.36 -8.18
N CYS A 53 -5.56 4.39 -8.88
CA CYS A 53 -4.43 4.64 -9.77
C CYS A 53 -4.79 5.60 -10.91
N GLU A 54 -5.93 5.40 -11.58
CA GLU A 54 -6.38 6.29 -12.65
C GLU A 54 -6.68 7.70 -12.16
N LEU A 55 -7.35 7.83 -11.01
CA LEU A 55 -7.65 9.13 -10.42
C LEU A 55 -6.35 9.88 -10.06
N VAL A 56 -5.42 9.23 -9.37
CA VAL A 56 -4.12 9.84 -9.02
C VAL A 56 -3.35 10.27 -10.27
N ALA A 57 -3.29 9.42 -11.30
CA ALA A 57 -2.61 9.74 -12.55
C ALA A 57 -3.20 11.00 -13.22
N ARG A 58 -4.54 11.11 -13.27
CA ARG A 58 -5.24 12.26 -13.84
C ARG A 58 -5.11 13.52 -13.00
N THR A 59 -5.14 13.39 -11.67
CA THR A 59 -4.99 14.53 -10.76
C THR A 59 -3.60 15.15 -10.84
N VAL A 60 -2.56 14.32 -10.91
CA VAL A 60 -1.16 14.83 -10.90
C VAL A 60 -0.70 15.26 -12.29
N ARG A 61 -1.09 14.55 -13.36
CA ARG A 61 -0.72 14.90 -14.74
C ARG A 61 -1.94 14.88 -15.66
N PRO A 62 -2.80 15.91 -15.63
CA PRO A 62 -4.07 15.91 -16.36
C PRO A 62 -3.90 15.84 -17.88
N GLU A 63 -2.86 16.47 -18.44
CA GLU A 63 -2.63 16.50 -19.89
C GLU A 63 -2.11 15.16 -20.46
N LYS A 64 -1.35 14.41 -19.66
CA LYS A 64 -0.79 13.11 -20.04
C LYS A 64 -0.67 12.20 -18.83
N PRO A 65 -1.78 11.58 -18.39
CA PRO A 65 -1.78 10.76 -17.19
C PRO A 65 -0.90 9.51 -17.40
N PRO A 66 0.06 9.23 -16.50
CA PRO A 66 0.86 8.02 -16.58
C PRO A 66 0.02 6.78 -16.25
N ARG A 67 0.43 5.62 -16.77
CA ARG A 67 -0.11 4.34 -16.28
C ARG A 67 0.62 3.96 -15.00
N LEU A 68 -0.10 4.02 -13.88
CA LEU A 68 0.42 3.64 -12.57
C LEU A 68 0.13 2.18 -12.29
N ARG A 69 1.15 1.47 -11.81
CA ARG A 69 1.06 0.10 -11.31
C ARG A 69 1.90 -0.07 -10.04
N PRO A 70 1.53 0.66 -8.97
CA PRO A 70 2.23 0.57 -7.71
C PRO A 70 2.23 -0.88 -7.22
N ARG A 71 3.41 -1.36 -6.85
CA ARG A 71 3.59 -2.65 -6.19
C ARG A 71 3.56 -2.45 -4.69
N PHE A 72 2.73 -3.23 -4.02
CA PHE A 72 2.65 -3.26 -2.56
C PHE A 72 2.06 -4.60 -2.12
N ARG A 73 2.17 -4.86 -0.82
CA ARG A 73 1.59 -6.03 -0.16
C ARG A 73 0.46 -5.63 0.77
N LEU A 74 -0.71 -6.22 0.61
CA LEU A 74 -1.84 -6.08 1.51
C LEU A 74 -1.78 -7.14 2.61
N VAL A 75 -1.65 -6.73 3.87
CA VAL A 75 -1.68 -7.61 5.04
C VAL A 75 -3.02 -7.44 5.75
N LEU A 76 -3.85 -8.49 5.70
CA LEU A 76 -5.18 -8.52 6.34
C LEU A 76 -5.13 -9.24 7.69
N GLY A 77 -5.68 -8.60 8.71
CA GLY A 77 -5.63 -9.10 10.08
C GLY A 77 -4.39 -8.64 10.85
N ALA A 78 -3.80 -7.49 10.49
CA ALA A 78 -2.82 -6.83 11.33
C ALA A 78 -3.43 -6.41 12.68
N ASP A 79 -2.60 -5.98 13.63
CA ASP A 79 -3.09 -5.52 14.94
C ASP A 79 -3.66 -4.10 14.86
N ASN A 80 -3.06 -3.25 14.00
CA ASN A 80 -3.50 -1.90 13.69
C ASN A 80 -3.61 -1.67 12.18
N ASP A 81 -4.38 -0.65 11.80
CA ASP A 81 -4.39 -0.15 10.42
C ASP A 81 -3.19 0.79 10.22
N GLU A 82 -2.19 0.36 9.46
CA GLU A 82 -0.96 1.13 9.26
C GLU A 82 -0.38 0.97 7.85
N PHE A 83 0.37 1.99 7.42
CA PHE A 83 1.06 1.99 6.13
C PHE A 83 2.56 1.89 6.40
N VAL A 84 3.10 0.68 6.27
CA VAL A 84 4.50 0.43 6.58
C VAL A 84 5.33 0.61 5.31
N ASN A 85 6.23 1.59 5.34
CA ASN A 85 7.16 1.84 4.25
C ASN A 85 8.47 1.08 4.51
N LEU A 86 8.45 -0.24 4.32
CA LEU A 86 9.64 -1.09 4.42
C LEU A 86 10.35 -1.05 3.07
N SER A 87 11.26 -0.10 2.82
CA SER A 87 12.06 -0.14 1.59
C SER A 87 12.72 -1.52 1.43
N PRO A 88 12.48 -2.29 0.35
CA PRO A 88 11.96 -1.87 -0.96
C PRO A 88 10.45 -2.06 -1.24
N ASP A 89 9.68 -2.69 -0.36
CA ASP A 89 8.27 -3.05 -0.58
C ASP A 89 7.32 -2.31 0.38
N MET A 90 6.33 -1.60 -0.17
CA MET A 90 5.30 -0.99 0.68
C MET A 90 4.32 -2.06 1.18
N GLU A 91 4.03 -2.04 2.48
CA GLU A 91 3.03 -2.90 3.08
C GLU A 91 1.84 -2.07 3.59
N VAL A 92 0.64 -2.55 3.27
CA VAL A 92 -0.63 -1.98 3.69
C VAL A 92 -1.24 -2.92 4.70
N HIS A 93 -1.16 -2.57 5.97
CA HIS A 93 -1.66 -3.39 7.07
C HIS A 93 -3.06 -2.93 7.43
N LEU A 94 -4.01 -3.85 7.41
CA LEU A 94 -5.39 -3.59 7.81
C LEU A 94 -5.82 -4.61 8.86
N LYS A 95 -6.43 -4.14 9.95
CA LYS A 95 -6.99 -4.99 11.00
C LYS A 95 -8.18 -5.80 10.50
N SER A 96 -9.00 -5.18 9.66
CA SER A 96 -10.11 -5.77 8.94
C SER A 96 -10.25 -5.11 7.58
N TRP A 97 -10.90 -5.78 6.62
CA TRP A 97 -11.16 -5.18 5.32
C TRP A 97 -11.90 -3.84 5.46
N ASN A 98 -11.29 -2.78 4.93
CA ASN A 98 -11.84 -1.44 4.89
C ASN A 98 -11.47 -0.82 3.54
N ALA A 99 -12.45 -0.72 2.64
CA ALA A 99 -12.29 -0.21 1.30
C ALA A 99 -11.71 1.21 1.25
N VAL A 100 -12.11 2.09 2.18
CA VAL A 100 -11.62 3.47 2.25
C VAL A 100 -10.15 3.50 2.63
N LYS A 101 -9.76 2.74 3.65
CA LYS A 101 -8.36 2.66 4.09
C LYS A 101 -7.47 2.01 3.04
N PHE A 102 -7.99 0.99 2.36
CA PHE A 102 -7.29 0.40 1.22
C PHE A 102 -7.11 1.42 0.08
N ALA A 103 -8.15 2.17 -0.29
CA ALA A 103 -8.07 3.22 -1.31
C ALA A 103 -7.08 4.33 -0.95
N GLU A 104 -7.08 4.77 0.31
CA GLU A 104 -6.11 5.74 0.86
C GLU A 104 -4.67 5.23 0.67
N ALA A 105 -4.43 3.96 0.99
CA ALA A 105 -3.14 3.30 0.78
C ALA A 105 -2.73 3.31 -0.69
N VAL A 106 -3.60 2.82 -1.59
CA VAL A 106 -3.30 2.75 -3.02
C VAL A 106 -3.00 4.15 -3.56
N ALA A 107 -3.78 5.15 -3.19
CA ALA A 107 -3.54 6.53 -3.61
C ALA A 107 -2.18 7.05 -3.14
N LEU A 108 -1.80 6.75 -1.89
CA LEU A 108 -0.49 7.12 -1.36
C LEU A 108 0.65 6.44 -2.13
N VAL A 109 0.58 5.13 -2.36
CA VAL A 109 1.62 4.41 -3.12
C VAL A 109 1.69 4.90 -4.57
N ALA A 110 0.54 5.06 -5.23
CA ALA A 110 0.44 5.57 -6.60
C ALA A 110 1.02 6.99 -6.72
N SER A 111 0.77 7.86 -5.75
CA SER A 111 1.28 9.23 -5.76
C SER A 111 2.80 9.30 -5.74
N ARG A 112 3.46 8.38 -5.01
CA ARG A 112 4.93 8.26 -4.94
C ARG A 112 5.51 7.76 -6.27
N GLU A 113 4.78 6.95 -7.01
CA GLU A 113 5.19 6.49 -8.34
C GLU A 113 5.08 7.62 -9.39
N VAL A 114 4.09 8.51 -9.28
CA VAL A 114 3.97 9.68 -10.17
C VAL A 114 4.98 10.77 -9.83
N LEU A 115 5.11 11.09 -8.54
CA LEU A 115 6.01 12.12 -8.03
C LEU A 115 7.41 11.52 -7.87
N LYS A 116 8.15 11.49 -8.98
CA LYS A 116 9.56 11.10 -8.94
C LYS A 116 10.34 12.04 -8.00
N PRO A 117 11.41 11.56 -7.35
CA PRO A 117 12.22 12.39 -6.45
C PRO A 117 12.66 13.72 -7.08
N ASP A 118 13.02 13.71 -8.37
CA ASP A 118 13.41 14.92 -9.11
C ASP A 118 12.25 15.92 -9.28
N ASP A 119 11.03 15.44 -9.54
CA ASP A 119 9.85 16.27 -9.64
C ASP A 119 9.53 16.90 -8.27
N LEU A 120 9.64 16.13 -7.20
CA LEU A 120 9.46 16.61 -5.83
C LEU A 120 10.49 17.69 -5.48
N GLN A 121 11.77 17.47 -5.79
CA GLN A 121 12.83 18.44 -5.53
C GLN A 121 12.59 19.76 -6.28
N ARG A 122 12.16 19.69 -7.55
CA ARG A 122 11.80 20.88 -8.33
C ARG A 122 10.63 21.63 -7.67
N ILE A 123 9.58 20.92 -7.25
CA ILE A 123 8.42 21.52 -6.55
C ILE A 123 8.88 22.22 -5.27
N VAL A 124 9.74 21.57 -4.47
CA VAL A 124 10.27 22.15 -3.23
C VAL A 124 11.05 23.43 -3.51
N GLN A 125 11.98 23.42 -4.47
CA GLN A 125 12.75 24.61 -4.83
C GLN A 125 11.85 25.75 -5.31
N GLN A 126 10.91 25.47 -6.19
CA GLN A 126 9.96 26.47 -6.70
C GLN A 126 9.09 27.05 -5.58
N SER A 127 8.65 26.21 -4.64
CA SER A 127 7.83 26.64 -3.50
C SER A 127 8.59 27.61 -2.60
N VAL A 128 9.86 27.32 -2.31
CA VAL A 128 10.74 28.20 -1.54
C VAL A 128 11.01 29.50 -2.30
N SER A 129 11.31 29.43 -3.60
CA SER A 129 11.53 30.62 -4.42
C SER A 129 10.28 31.52 -4.48
N LEU A 130 9.09 30.95 -4.62
CA LEU A 130 7.83 31.70 -4.65
C LEU A 130 7.52 32.36 -3.30
N ALA A 131 7.72 31.63 -2.20
CA ALA A 131 7.57 32.19 -0.86
C ALA A 131 8.51 33.39 -0.64
N ASN A 132 9.77 33.26 -1.08
CA ASN A 132 10.77 34.33 -0.97
C ASN A 132 10.49 35.52 -1.91
N ALA A 133 9.84 35.28 -3.06
CA ALA A 133 9.45 36.34 -3.99
C ALA A 133 8.21 37.12 -3.54
N THR A 134 7.44 36.59 -2.58
CA THR A 134 6.22 37.24 -2.07
C THR A 134 6.56 38.13 -0.88
N ILE A 135 6.92 39.39 -1.13
CA ILE A 135 7.12 40.37 -0.05
C ILE A 135 5.75 40.73 0.55
N SER A 136 5.61 40.55 1.86
CA SER A 136 4.41 40.98 2.59
C SER A 136 4.30 42.51 2.56
N VAL A 137 3.14 43.03 2.15
CA VAL A 137 2.88 44.48 2.03
C VAL A 137 3.08 45.23 3.36
N ASN A 138 2.97 44.52 4.49
CA ASN A 138 3.27 45.04 5.83
C ASN A 138 4.77 45.35 6.03
N GLN A 139 5.68 44.63 5.37
CA GLN A 139 7.13 44.91 5.42
C GLN A 139 7.52 46.10 4.54
N LEU A 140 6.76 46.39 3.48
CA LEU A 140 6.97 47.57 2.62
C LEU A 140 6.58 48.89 3.30
N LYS A 141 5.67 48.87 4.29
CA LYS A 141 5.27 50.08 5.04
C LYS A 141 6.24 50.49 6.15
N GLN A 142 7.18 49.64 6.55
CA GLN A 142 8.17 49.96 7.58
C GLN A 142 9.48 50.54 7.03
N ASN A 143 9.69 50.50 5.71
CA ASN A 143 10.88 51.02 5.04
C ASN A 143 10.66 52.37 4.34
N ARG A 144 9.65 53.14 4.74
CA ARG A 144 9.36 54.49 4.22
C ARG A 144 9.30 55.49 5.35
#